data_AF-A0AAV4HJC6-F1
#
_entry.id   AF-A0AAV4HJC6-F1
#
_cell.length_a   1.000
_cell.length_b   1.000
_cell.length_c   1.000
_cell.angle_alpha   90.00
_cell.angle_beta   90.00
_cell.angle_gamma   90.00
#
_symmetry.space_group_name_H-M   'P 1'
#
loop_
_entity.id
_entity.type
_entity.pdbx_description
1 polymer ?
#
loop_
_entity_poly.entity_id
_entity_poly.type
_entity_poly.pdbx_seq_one_letter_code
_entity_poly.pdbx_strand_id
1 'polypeptide(L)'
;MSRSRVYQCCTWFGEGGTSLDDELKSGRPKTSTNENTTRVDELIKCDRRMKIREIALKLEIPKSTVHEKFRDALKYRKVSSRYQQADTGRLKDRWRTKRARTATFVTERRAAITSSVASSSSVMKFRRFMTANFTSHLRQWEQR
;
A
#
# COMPACT_ATOMS: atom_id res chain seq x y z
N MET A 1 -47.21 35.56 18.82
CA MET A 1 -47.20 34.86 20.13
C MET A 1 -48.64 34.71 20.60
N SER A 2 -49.08 33.50 20.95
CA SER A 2 -50.45 33.30 21.46
C SER A 2 -50.57 33.90 22.87
N ARG A 3 -51.78 34.34 23.24
CA ARG A 3 -52.06 34.92 24.58
C ARG A 3 -51.58 33.99 25.71
N SER A 4 -51.81 32.69 25.58
CA SER A 4 -51.38 31.68 26.56
C SER A 4 -49.86 31.60 26.72
N ARG A 5 -49.09 31.73 25.61
CA ARG A 5 -47.62 31.69 25.68
C ARG A 5 -47.05 32.96 26.32
N VAL A 6 -47.68 34.11 26.08
CA VAL A 6 -47.32 35.37 26.75
C VAL A 6 -47.57 35.26 28.25
N TYR A 7 -48.73 34.74 28.67
CA TYR A 7 -49.03 34.52 30.09
C TYR A 7 -48.02 33.59 30.77
N GLN A 8 -47.71 32.43 30.17
CA GLN A 8 -46.70 31.50 30.68
C GLN A 8 -45.32 32.15 30.83
N CYS A 9 -44.93 32.97 29.86
CA CYS A 9 -43.65 33.67 29.89
C CYS A 9 -43.63 34.73 31.00
N CYS A 10 -44.69 35.53 31.14
CA CYS A 10 -44.81 36.54 32.19
C CYS A 10 -44.83 35.92 33.60
N THR A 11 -45.52 34.78 33.80
CA THR A 11 -45.50 34.07 35.09
C THR A 11 -44.11 33.50 35.39
N TRP A 12 -43.47 32.88 34.40
CA TRP A 12 -42.15 32.28 34.56
C TRP A 12 -41.06 33.32 34.87
N PHE A 13 -41.13 34.49 34.23
CA PHE A 13 -40.27 35.63 34.58
C PHE A 13 -40.60 36.24 35.95
N GLY A 14 -41.87 36.28 36.34
CA GLY A 14 -42.30 36.73 37.67
C GLY A 14 -41.83 35.82 38.81
N GLU A 15 -41.64 34.53 38.52
CA GLU A 15 -41.12 33.52 39.45
C GLU A 15 -39.57 33.50 39.53
N GLY A 16 -38.89 34.41 38.81
CA GLY A 16 -37.42 34.55 38.85
C GLY A 16 -36.67 33.69 37.82
N GLY A 17 -37.35 33.21 36.78
CA GLY A 17 -36.71 32.51 35.67
C GLY A 17 -35.72 33.38 34.91
N THR A 18 -34.46 32.91 34.79
CA THR A 18 -33.35 33.66 34.15
C THR A 18 -32.94 33.11 32.78
N SER A 19 -33.25 31.85 32.49
CA SER A 19 -32.97 31.15 31.23
C SER A 19 -34.01 31.41 30.13
N LEU A 20 -33.59 31.94 28.99
CA LEU A 20 -34.45 32.08 27.81
C LEU A 20 -34.56 30.78 26.98
N ASP A 21 -33.74 29.78 27.31
CA ASP A 21 -33.67 28.54 26.55
C ASP A 21 -34.81 27.58 26.93
N ASP A 22 -35.35 26.92 25.91
CA ASP A 22 -36.30 25.82 26.08
C ASP A 22 -35.67 24.70 26.92
N GLU A 23 -36.44 24.15 27.85
CA GLU A 23 -36.05 22.94 28.57
C GLU A 23 -35.75 21.78 27.59
N LEU A 24 -34.82 20.91 27.98
CA LEU A 24 -34.47 19.73 27.21
C LEU A 24 -35.71 18.84 27.01
N LYS A 25 -36.33 18.96 25.83
CA LYS A 25 -37.45 18.10 25.44
C LYS A 25 -36.95 16.66 25.39
N SER A 26 -37.70 15.75 26.01
CA SER A 26 -37.44 14.33 25.84
C SER A 26 -37.63 13.99 24.36
N GLY A 27 -36.51 13.74 23.68
CA GLY A 27 -36.53 13.33 22.28
C GLY A 27 -37.17 11.96 22.11
N ARG A 28 -37.40 11.57 20.84
CA ARG A 28 -37.80 10.20 20.52
C ARG A 28 -36.80 9.22 21.14
N PRO A 29 -37.24 8.23 21.92
CA PRO A 29 -36.33 7.23 22.47
C PRO A 29 -35.64 6.54 21.30
N LYS A 30 -34.32 6.66 21.24
CA LYS A 30 -33.51 5.89 20.30
C LYS A 30 -33.56 4.45 20.80
N THR A 31 -34.02 3.50 19.98
CA THR A 31 -34.10 2.04 20.25
C THR A 31 -32.72 1.37 20.32
N SER A 32 -31.78 2.08 20.91
CA SER A 32 -30.38 1.79 21.03
C SER A 32 -30.17 1.00 22.32
N THR A 33 -30.69 -0.23 22.38
CA THR A 33 -30.41 -1.13 23.51
C THR A 33 -28.88 -1.31 23.66
N ASN A 34 -28.38 -1.27 24.89
CA ASN A 34 -26.94 -1.39 25.17
C ASN A 34 -26.38 -2.76 24.71
N GLU A 35 -27.15 -3.84 24.86
CA GLU A 35 -26.82 -5.19 24.40
C GLU A 35 -26.50 -5.28 22.90
N ASN A 36 -27.21 -4.52 22.07
CA ASN A 36 -26.96 -4.52 20.63
C ASN A 36 -25.62 -3.85 20.30
N THR A 37 -25.16 -2.93 21.16
CA THR A 37 -23.89 -2.23 20.97
C THR A 37 -22.71 -3.16 21.25
N THR A 38 -22.80 -3.97 22.31
CA THR A 38 -21.75 -4.93 22.66
C THR A 38 -21.63 -6.03 21.61
N ARG A 39 -22.76 -6.58 21.14
CA ARG A 39 -22.79 -7.58 20.07
C ARG A 39 -22.17 -7.08 18.75
N VAL A 40 -22.45 -5.83 18.37
CA VAL A 40 -21.83 -5.22 17.18
C VAL A 40 -20.31 -5.08 17.38
N ASP A 41 -19.86 -4.66 18.56
CA ASP A 41 -18.44 -4.47 18.86
C ASP A 41 -17.65 -5.79 18.83
N GLU A 42 -18.19 -6.85 19.45
CA GLU A 42 -17.61 -8.20 19.42
C GLU A 42 -17.45 -8.72 17.99
N LEU A 43 -18.48 -8.55 17.15
CA LEU A 43 -18.45 -9.03 15.77
C LEU A 43 -17.38 -8.31 14.93
N ILE A 44 -17.20 -6.99 15.13
CA ILE A 44 -16.16 -6.20 14.45
C ILE A 44 -14.77 -6.60 14.94
N LYS A 45 -14.60 -6.91 16.22
CA LYS A 45 -13.32 -7.37 16.77
C LYS A 45 -12.91 -8.72 16.18
N CYS A 46 -13.87 -9.62 15.94
CA CYS A 46 -13.63 -10.89 15.27
C CYS A 46 -13.23 -10.72 13.80
N ASP A 47 -13.93 -9.88 13.04
CA ASP A 47 -13.56 -9.54 11.66
C ASP A 47 -13.76 -8.05 11.35
N ARG A 48 -12.64 -7.33 11.33
CA ARG A 48 -12.59 -5.88 11.09
C ARG A 48 -12.95 -5.47 9.65
N ARG A 49 -13.04 -6.43 8.71
CA ARG A 49 -13.34 -6.17 7.30
C ARG A 49 -14.81 -6.42 6.94
N MET A 50 -15.63 -6.88 7.90
CA MET A 50 -17.05 -7.12 7.69
C MET A 50 -17.81 -5.88 7.20
N LYS A 51 -18.77 -6.08 6.29
CA LYS A 51 -19.63 -5.00 5.80
C LYS A 51 -20.79 -4.76 6.75
N ILE A 52 -21.24 -3.51 6.84
CA ILE A 52 -22.40 -3.10 7.66
C ILE A 52 -23.67 -3.89 7.30
N ARG A 53 -23.88 -4.22 6.02
CA ARG A 53 -25.01 -5.06 5.59
C ARG A 53 -24.93 -6.48 6.15
N GLU A 54 -23.74 -7.07 6.22
CA GLU A 54 -23.54 -8.42 6.76
C GLU A 54 -23.74 -8.43 8.28
N ILE A 55 -23.28 -7.38 8.97
CA ILE A 55 -23.53 -7.18 10.42
C ILE A 55 -25.03 -7.07 10.70
N ALA A 56 -25.74 -6.27 9.91
CA ALA A 56 -27.19 -6.10 10.02
C ALA A 56 -27.94 -7.43 9.86
N LEU A 57 -27.52 -8.25 8.89
CA LEU A 57 -28.12 -9.58 8.67
C LEU A 57 -27.81 -10.55 9.82
N LYS A 58 -26.58 -10.58 10.34
CA LYS A 58 -26.21 -11.50 11.43
C LYS A 58 -26.88 -11.17 12.75
N LEU A 59 -27.14 -9.89 13.02
CA LEU A 59 -27.73 -9.44 14.28
C LEU A 59 -29.23 -9.14 14.15
N GLU A 60 -29.81 -9.30 12.96
CA GLU A 60 -31.21 -8.95 12.64
C GLU A 60 -31.59 -7.50 13.00
N ILE A 61 -30.60 -6.59 12.96
CA ILE A 61 -30.78 -5.18 13.26
C ILE A 61 -30.94 -4.42 11.95
N PRO A 62 -31.86 -3.44 11.86
CA PRO A 62 -31.93 -2.58 10.68
C PRO A 62 -30.61 -1.86 10.44
N LYS A 63 -30.20 -1.81 9.17
CA LYS A 63 -28.94 -1.22 8.72
C LYS A 63 -28.73 0.22 9.23
N SER A 64 -29.80 1.00 9.33
CA SER A 64 -29.78 2.38 9.85
C SER A 64 -29.28 2.43 11.29
N THR A 65 -29.78 1.55 12.16
CA THR A 65 -29.37 1.47 13.56
C THR A 65 -27.94 1.01 13.69
N VAL A 66 -27.48 0.06 12.87
CA VAL A 66 -26.05 -0.32 12.84
C VAL A 66 -25.18 0.89 12.46
N HIS A 67 -25.58 1.67 11.45
CA HIS A 67 -24.88 2.90 11.09
C HIS A 67 -24.80 3.92 12.23
N GLU A 68 -25.91 4.14 12.95
CA GLU A 68 -25.95 5.03 14.10
C GLU A 68 -25.02 4.52 15.22
N LYS A 69 -25.02 3.22 15.50
CA LYS A 69 -24.13 2.63 16.50
C LYS A 69 -22.66 2.79 16.15
N PHE A 70 -22.30 2.62 14.88
CA PHE A 70 -20.93 2.86 14.42
C PHE A 70 -20.51 4.32 14.63
N ARG A 71 -21.39 5.29 14.36
CA ARG A 71 -21.06 6.72 14.43
C ARG A 71 -21.09 7.26 15.86
N ASP A 72 -22.16 7.01 16.58
CA ASP A 72 -22.48 7.70 17.82
C ASP A 72 -21.96 6.93 19.04
N ALA A 73 -22.20 5.61 19.07
CA ALA A 73 -21.87 4.78 20.23
C ALA A 73 -20.43 4.26 20.21
N LEU A 74 -20.01 3.62 19.12
CA LEU A 74 -18.68 2.99 18.98
C LEU A 74 -17.63 3.91 18.37
N LYS A 75 -18.06 5.00 17.70
CA LYS A 75 -17.20 6.00 17.03
C LYS A 75 -16.20 5.38 16.04
N TYR A 76 -16.57 4.27 15.39
CA TYR A 76 -15.75 3.64 14.37
C TYR A 76 -15.82 4.40 13.05
N ARG A 77 -14.67 4.51 12.38
CA ARG A 77 -14.53 5.10 11.05
C ARG A 77 -13.97 4.07 10.08
N LYS A 78 -14.50 4.05 8.86
CA LYS A 78 -13.93 3.23 7.78
C LYS A 78 -12.54 3.75 7.41
N VAL A 79 -11.54 2.88 7.47
CA VAL A 79 -10.18 3.15 6.99
C VAL A 79 -9.89 2.23 5.81
N SER A 80 -9.44 2.79 4.70
CA SER A 80 -8.96 2.00 3.55
C SER A 80 -7.53 1.54 3.79
N SER A 81 -7.20 0.32 3.36
CA SER A 81 -5.81 -0.16 3.34
C SER A 81 -4.95 0.78 2.49
N ARG A 82 -3.81 1.23 3.00
CA ARG A 82 -2.80 1.87 2.17
C ARG A 82 -2.11 0.79 1.36
N TYR A 83 -1.92 1.04 0.06
CA TYR A 83 -1.14 0.16 -0.78
C TYR A 83 0.31 0.18 -0.28
N GLN A 84 0.79 -0.94 0.25
CA GLN A 84 2.20 -1.10 0.55
C GLN A 84 2.90 -1.40 -0.78
N GLN A 85 3.74 -0.48 -1.23
CA GLN A 85 4.66 -0.77 -2.32
C GLN A 85 5.66 -1.79 -1.78
N ALA A 86 5.51 -3.06 -2.18
CA ALA A 86 6.54 -4.06 -1.94
C ALA A 86 7.86 -3.52 -2.52
N ASP A 87 8.94 -3.65 -1.76
CA ASP A 87 10.28 -3.19 -2.14
C ASP A 87 10.60 -3.56 -3.59
N THR A 88 10.48 -2.57 -4.47
CA THR A 88 10.71 -2.71 -5.91
C THR A 88 12.19 -2.88 -6.24
N GLY A 89 13.08 -2.72 -5.26
CA GLY A 89 14.51 -2.99 -5.36
C GLY A 89 14.80 -4.48 -5.60
N ARG A 90 14.30 -5.36 -4.71
CA ARG A 90 14.52 -6.81 -4.80
C ARG A 90 14.05 -7.44 -6.13
N LEU A 91 12.99 -6.91 -6.73
CA LEU A 91 12.46 -7.45 -7.99
C LEU A 91 13.32 -7.06 -9.20
N LYS A 92 13.98 -5.91 -9.18
CA LYS A 92 14.89 -5.45 -10.25
C LYS A 92 16.22 -6.23 -10.26
N ASP A 93 16.68 -6.67 -9.10
CA ASP A 93 17.95 -7.40 -8.96
C ASP A 93 17.96 -8.75 -9.70
N ARG A 94 16.80 -9.40 -9.84
CA ARG A 94 16.69 -10.69 -10.54
C ARG A 94 17.06 -10.61 -12.03
N TRP A 95 16.74 -9.50 -12.69
CA TRP A 95 17.08 -9.27 -14.10
C TRP A 95 18.56 -8.93 -14.28
N ARG A 96 19.12 -8.16 -13.34
CA ARG A 96 20.54 -7.79 -13.32
C ARG A 96 21.41 -9.03 -13.14
N THR A 97 21.06 -9.91 -12.22
CA THR A 97 21.81 -11.15 -11.93
C THR A 97 21.74 -12.17 -13.06
N LYS A 98 20.60 -12.29 -13.77
CA LYS A 98 20.49 -13.13 -14.97
C LYS A 98 21.43 -12.66 -16.08
N ARG A 99 21.45 -11.35 -16.39
CA ARG A 99 22.34 -10.78 -17.42
C ARG A 99 23.82 -10.94 -17.05
N ALA A 100 24.17 -10.76 -15.77
CA ALA A 100 25.53 -10.94 -15.30
C ALA A 100 26.02 -12.38 -15.51
N ARG A 101 25.22 -13.39 -15.14
CA ARG A 101 25.57 -14.81 -15.32
C ARG A 101 25.72 -15.22 -16.79
N THR A 102 24.86 -14.70 -17.66
CA THR A 102 24.99 -14.97 -19.10
C THR A 102 26.21 -14.28 -19.69
N ALA A 103 26.54 -13.07 -19.22
CA ALA A 103 27.72 -12.34 -19.66
C ALA A 103 29.00 -13.08 -19.23
N THR A 104 29.09 -13.53 -17.97
CA THR A 104 30.25 -14.29 -17.47
C THR A 104 30.44 -15.60 -18.23
N PHE A 105 29.36 -16.34 -18.51
CA PHE A 105 29.43 -17.59 -19.29
C PHE A 105 29.92 -17.36 -20.73
N VAL A 106 29.45 -16.28 -21.38
CA VAL A 106 29.89 -15.92 -22.73
C VAL A 106 31.35 -15.48 -22.74
N THR A 107 31.79 -14.71 -21.74
CA THR A 107 33.19 -14.28 -21.62
C THR A 107 34.12 -15.45 -21.31
N GLU A 108 33.73 -16.37 -20.43
CA GLU A 108 34.50 -17.58 -20.10
C GLU A 108 34.62 -18.51 -21.32
N ARG A 109 33.53 -18.74 -22.07
CA ARG A 109 33.59 -19.52 -23.31
C ARG A 109 34.45 -18.86 -24.38
N ARG A 110 34.36 -17.54 -24.54
CA ARG A 110 35.23 -16.79 -25.47
C ARG A 110 36.70 -16.93 -25.06
N ALA A 111 37.02 -16.76 -23.77
CA ALA A 111 38.37 -16.93 -23.25
C ALA A 111 38.92 -18.35 -23.53
N ALA A 112 38.10 -19.39 -23.30
CA ALA A 112 38.47 -20.79 -23.57
C ALA A 112 38.69 -21.09 -25.07
N ILE A 113 37.86 -20.52 -25.94
CA ILE A 113 38.06 -20.63 -27.39
C ILE A 113 39.34 -19.92 -27.80
N THR A 114 39.57 -18.70 -27.31
CA THR A 114 40.78 -17.94 -27.67
C THR A 114 42.06 -18.59 -27.17
N SER A 115 42.07 -19.22 -26.00
CA SER A 115 43.25 -19.94 -25.49
C SER A 115 43.49 -21.27 -26.24
N SER A 116 42.42 -21.95 -26.65
CA SER A 116 42.49 -23.13 -27.52
C SER A 116 43.01 -22.79 -28.92
N VAL A 117 42.49 -21.73 -29.54
CA VAL A 117 42.92 -21.23 -30.86
C VAL A 117 44.34 -20.66 -30.79
N ALA A 118 44.72 -19.99 -29.69
CA ALA A 118 46.07 -19.49 -29.48
C ALA A 118 47.11 -20.61 -29.31
N SER A 119 46.70 -21.78 -28.82
CA SER A 119 47.57 -22.97 -28.69
C SER A 119 47.58 -23.82 -29.97
N SER A 120 46.76 -23.50 -30.97
CA SER A 120 46.72 -24.24 -32.24
C SER A 120 47.99 -23.98 -33.05
N SER A 121 48.70 -25.05 -33.41
CA SER A 121 49.96 -25.01 -34.18
C SER A 121 49.86 -24.18 -35.46
N SER A 122 48.70 -24.18 -36.13
CA SER A 122 48.45 -23.40 -37.34
C SER A 122 48.39 -21.89 -37.06
N VAL A 123 47.75 -21.48 -35.96
CA VAL A 123 47.64 -20.08 -35.54
C VAL A 123 48.96 -19.57 -34.97
N MET A 124 49.70 -20.41 -34.24
CA MET A 124 51.07 -20.11 -33.81
C MET A 124 52.02 -19.96 -35.00
N LYS A 125 51.90 -20.79 -36.05
CA LYS A 125 52.64 -20.66 -37.31
C LYS A 125 52.26 -19.38 -38.06
N PHE A 126 50.97 -19.07 -38.19
CA PHE A 126 50.49 -17.85 -38.83
C PHE A 126 50.95 -16.59 -38.07
N ARG A 127 50.91 -16.61 -36.73
CA ARG A 127 51.38 -15.51 -35.89
C ARG A 127 52.90 -15.33 -35.98
N ARG A 128 53.68 -16.43 -36.00
CA ARG A 128 55.14 -16.39 -36.27
C ARG A 128 55.45 -15.83 -37.66
N PHE A 129 54.70 -16.24 -38.68
CA PHE A 129 54.83 -15.75 -40.06
C PHE A 129 54.55 -14.24 -40.15
N MET A 130 53.48 -13.76 -39.50
CA MET A 130 53.15 -12.33 -39.45
C MET A 130 54.20 -11.52 -38.68
N THR A 131 54.69 -11.98 -37.53
CA THR A 131 55.75 -11.27 -36.79
C THR A 131 57.07 -11.22 -37.54
N ALA A 132 57.41 -12.25 -38.33
CA ALA A 132 58.61 -12.27 -39.16
C ALA A 132 58.53 -11.28 -40.33
N ASN A 133 57.36 -11.16 -40.97
CA ASN A 133 57.14 -10.23 -42.08
C ASN A 133 56.92 -8.77 -41.63
N PHE A 134 56.41 -8.54 -40.43
CA PHE A 134 56.18 -7.18 -39.91
C PHE A 134 57.47 -6.55 -39.36
N THR A 135 58.34 -7.35 -38.73
CA THR A 135 59.64 -6.87 -38.23
C THR A 135 60.67 -6.64 -39.33
N SER A 136 60.56 -7.33 -40.48
CA SER A 136 61.37 -7.04 -41.66
C SER A 136 60.92 -5.74 -42.35
N HIS A 137 59.60 -5.51 -42.46
CA HIS A 137 59.06 -4.29 -43.08
C HIS A 137 59.28 -3.03 -42.23
N LEU A 138 59.23 -3.12 -40.89
CA LEU A 138 59.53 -1.97 -40.01
C LEU A 138 61.02 -1.57 -40.02
N ARG A 139 61.97 -2.51 -40.08
CA ARG A 139 63.40 -2.18 -40.22
C ARG A 139 63.74 -1.52 -41.56
N GLN A 140 62.94 -1.77 -42.60
CA GLN A 140 63.14 -1.20 -43.93
C GLN A 140 62.63 0.26 -44.02
N TRP A 141 61.74 0.67 -43.13
CA TRP A 141 61.23 2.04 -43.00
C TRP A 141 62.08 2.94 -42.08
N GLU A 142 62.93 2.36 -41.24
CA GLU A 142 63.80 3.08 -40.28
C GLU A 142 65.19 3.44 -40.86
N GLN A 143 65.43 3.10 -42.14
CA GLN A 143 66.68 3.33 -42.90
C GLN A 143 66.50 4.32 -44.07
N ARG A 144 65.44 5.13 -44.04
CA ARG A 144 65.19 6.27 -44.95
C ARG A 144 65.00 7.53 -44.12
#